data_AF-A0A8H3M6H7-F1
#
_entry.id   AF-A0A8H3M6H7-F1
#
_cell.length_a   1.000
_cell.length_b   1.000
_cell.length_c   1.000
_cell.angle_alpha   90.00
_cell.angle_beta   90.00
_cell.angle_gamma   90.00
#
_symmetry.space_group_name_H-M   'P 1'
#
loop_
_entity.id
_entity.type
_entity.pdbx_description
1 polymer ?
#
loop_
_entity_poly.entity_id
_entity_poly.type
_entity_poly.pdbx_seq_one_letter_code
_entity_poly.pdbx_strand_id
1 'polypeptide(L)'
;MDYKILNNNLMLILLTHLFFWVIVNGQFVPGPRVGHTANLVGDKIYFIGGYNFSEYDESEVFYYGGDSETWISLNSEGGITKDTNLVYVLDTKTNKIDIPTRGPSSINRLFMSSVSYEGKIYLFGGIDLNDIPSNNLNILDTINLNWEIGGLINAPPPRYKHTATLVNGVIYYIGGRLLNGYESMSNIYQYNIDTDIWSLKIADLAPGNVPEPRMGHSAVLVEGKICICGGSYFDYIINVSIAMLDTDTLQWSIPQFKNPRRPGVPNLPNLIYHTATLVDKRMLLAFGNDTTTIINGFSGLNNHFYIFDFNSSEWFETTADELANPSANIPKLQFPSTSNSSDAVISSNSSAIIGLSVGIVLSVLVIVGVLIFIYYRRKKNQSKEDGRPSDDSSDQITFSQRSTLYSSQQYTPSTLSYQFTNQHKQFTPQQNISDNNKQFTSHQNISDNNNLTEEYSDYILQIPSDADRYPNHPSNHYLGSGTETHSQRSESPPLPPPPPPPKSP
;
A
#
# COMPACT_ATOMS: atom_id res chain seq x y z
N MET A 1 -20.88 -16.41 50.42
CA MET A 1 -21.23 -15.70 49.17
C MET A 1 -20.10 -14.76 48.74
N ASP A 2 -19.41 -14.12 49.69
CA ASP A 2 -18.36 -13.13 49.42
C ASP A 2 -17.08 -13.63 48.73
N TYR A 3 -16.68 -14.89 48.94
CA TYR A 3 -15.45 -15.44 48.34
C TYR A 3 -15.53 -15.59 46.81
N LYS A 4 -16.72 -15.89 46.27
CA LYS A 4 -16.95 -15.96 44.81
C LYS A 4 -16.97 -14.57 44.17
N ILE A 5 -17.48 -13.56 44.89
CA ILE A 5 -17.54 -12.17 44.43
C ILE A 5 -16.13 -11.58 44.38
N LEU A 6 -15.29 -11.86 45.39
CA LEU A 6 -13.90 -11.41 45.41
C LEU A 6 -13.07 -12.04 44.27
N ASN A 7 -13.27 -13.32 44.00
CA ASN A 7 -12.56 -14.01 42.92
C ASN A 7 -12.97 -13.49 41.53
N ASN A 8 -14.28 -13.21 41.34
CA ASN A 8 -14.77 -12.62 40.10
C ASN A 8 -14.25 -11.18 39.89
N ASN A 9 -14.17 -10.38 40.94
CA ASN A 9 -13.62 -9.02 40.86
C ASN A 9 -12.11 -9.02 40.60
N LEU A 10 -11.35 -9.97 41.20
CA LEU A 10 -9.92 -10.11 40.92
C LEU A 10 -9.66 -10.56 39.48
N MET A 11 -10.48 -11.47 38.97
CA MET A 11 -10.40 -11.95 37.58
C MET A 11 -10.78 -10.84 36.59
N LEU A 12 -11.76 -9.99 36.92
CA LEU A 12 -12.11 -8.80 36.15
C LEU A 12 -11.00 -7.75 36.15
N ILE A 13 -10.31 -7.51 37.28
CA ILE A 13 -9.16 -6.60 37.37
C ILE A 13 -7.96 -7.13 36.57
N LEU A 14 -7.71 -8.43 36.61
CA LEU A 14 -6.66 -9.07 35.81
C LEU A 14 -6.99 -9.02 34.32
N LEU A 15 -8.26 -9.23 33.94
CA LEU A 15 -8.71 -9.10 32.56
C LEU A 15 -8.63 -7.65 32.08
N THR A 16 -9.00 -6.67 32.89
CA THR A 16 -8.88 -5.25 32.50
C THR A 16 -7.42 -4.83 32.45
N HIS A 17 -6.54 -5.29 33.35
CA HIS A 17 -5.10 -5.05 33.22
C HIS A 17 -4.48 -5.77 32.03
N LEU A 18 -4.88 -6.99 31.71
CA LEU A 18 -4.44 -7.70 30.50
C LEU A 18 -4.95 -6.96 29.25
N PHE A 19 -6.19 -6.48 29.26
CA PHE A 19 -6.80 -5.71 28.18
C PHE A 19 -6.12 -4.33 28.01
N PHE A 20 -5.83 -3.63 29.11
CA PHE A 20 -5.04 -2.40 29.08
C PHE A 20 -3.58 -2.65 28.70
N TRP A 21 -2.99 -3.78 29.09
CA TRP A 21 -1.62 -4.14 28.68
C TRP A 21 -1.55 -4.49 27.19
N VAL A 22 -2.58 -5.13 26.65
CA VAL A 22 -2.76 -5.39 25.21
C VAL A 22 -3.04 -4.11 24.42
N ILE A 23 -3.78 -3.14 25.00
CA ILE A 23 -4.04 -1.84 24.35
C ILE A 23 -2.82 -0.91 24.43
N VAL A 24 -2.10 -0.90 25.55
CA VAL A 24 -0.94 -0.02 25.77
C VAL A 24 0.34 -0.57 25.15
N ASN A 25 0.45 -1.89 24.96
CA ASN A 25 1.56 -2.53 24.23
C ASN A 25 1.13 -3.18 22.91
N GLY A 26 -0.05 -2.81 22.40
CA GLY A 26 -0.51 -3.26 21.09
C GLY A 26 0.41 -2.67 20.04
N GLN A 27 1.45 -3.41 19.70
CA GLN A 27 2.32 -3.06 18.59
C GLN A 27 1.44 -2.96 17.34
N PHE A 28 1.50 -1.82 16.65
CA PHE A 28 0.76 -1.65 15.41
C PHE A 28 1.17 -2.77 14.45
N VAL A 29 0.22 -3.46 13.85
CA VAL A 29 0.46 -4.47 12.82
C VAL A 29 -0.29 -4.00 11.58
N PRO A 30 0.39 -3.76 10.45
CA PRO A 30 -0.28 -3.28 9.26
C PRO A 30 -1.17 -4.37 8.66
N GLY A 31 -2.38 -4.00 8.24
CA GLY A 31 -3.26 -4.87 7.46
C GLY A 31 -2.92 -4.89 5.98
N PRO A 32 -3.61 -5.74 5.21
CA PRO A 32 -3.32 -5.94 3.80
C PRO A 32 -3.68 -4.71 2.99
N ARG A 33 -2.92 -4.44 1.92
CA ARG A 33 -3.21 -3.32 1.03
C ARG A 33 -2.63 -3.46 -0.37
N VAL A 34 -3.20 -2.73 -1.31
CA VAL A 34 -2.75 -2.66 -2.71
C VAL A 34 -2.51 -1.23 -3.16
N GLY A 35 -1.58 -1.03 -4.08
CA GLY A 35 -1.33 0.30 -4.66
C GLY A 35 -0.72 1.31 -3.69
N HIS A 36 -0.16 0.82 -2.57
CA HIS A 36 0.64 1.62 -1.65
C HIS A 36 2.03 1.89 -2.23
N THR A 37 2.76 2.83 -1.64
CA THR A 37 4.20 3.02 -1.89
C THR A 37 5.02 2.65 -0.66
N ALA A 38 6.27 2.21 -0.87
CA ALA A 38 7.22 1.88 0.20
C ALA A 38 8.60 2.45 -0.15
N ASN A 39 9.22 3.17 0.79
CA ASN A 39 10.51 3.83 0.57
C ASN A 39 11.43 3.67 1.78
N LEU A 40 12.68 3.26 1.54
CA LEU A 40 13.72 3.22 2.56
C LEU A 40 14.29 4.63 2.80
N VAL A 41 14.21 5.12 4.04
CA VAL A 41 14.81 6.38 4.48
C VAL A 41 15.61 6.14 5.75
N GLY A 42 16.94 6.24 5.65
CA GLY A 42 17.84 5.89 6.75
C GLY A 42 17.69 4.41 7.13
N ASP A 43 17.23 4.17 8.35
CA ASP A 43 17.05 2.85 8.95
C ASP A 43 15.59 2.37 8.98
N LYS A 44 14.68 3.04 8.25
CA LYS A 44 13.23 2.77 8.25
C LYS A 44 12.69 2.63 6.84
N ILE A 45 11.77 1.69 6.64
CA ILE A 45 10.95 1.60 5.43
C ILE A 45 9.60 2.24 5.74
N TYR A 46 9.30 3.35 5.09
CA TYR A 46 8.01 4.04 5.19
C TYR A 46 7.05 3.52 4.15
N PHE A 47 5.84 3.16 4.58
CA PHE A 47 4.72 2.74 3.75
C PHE A 47 3.65 3.83 3.78
N ILE A 48 3.16 4.23 2.61
CA ILE A 48 2.20 5.31 2.46
C ILE A 48 1.05 4.88 1.57
N GLY A 49 -0.17 5.12 2.04
CA GLY A 49 -1.43 4.89 1.36
C GLY A 49 -1.71 3.42 1.07
N GLY A 50 -2.38 3.22 -0.06
CA GLY A 50 -2.87 1.93 -0.52
C GLY A 50 -4.25 1.60 0.01
N TYR A 51 -4.98 0.81 -0.77
CA TYR A 51 -6.35 0.45 -0.48
C TYR A 51 -6.41 -0.86 0.30
N ASN A 52 -7.20 -0.87 1.38
CA ASN A 52 -7.55 -2.06 2.15
C ASN A 52 -9.07 -2.30 2.05
N PHE A 53 -9.51 -3.53 1.76
CA PHE A 53 -10.95 -3.88 1.69
C PHE A 53 -11.63 -3.98 3.07
N SER A 54 -10.88 -3.76 4.16
CA SER A 54 -11.40 -3.71 5.53
C SER A 54 -12.29 -2.48 5.77
N GLU A 55 -13.36 -2.65 6.54
CA GLU A 55 -14.23 -1.55 6.98
C GLU A 55 -13.59 -0.69 8.10
N TYR A 56 -12.43 -1.11 8.63
CA TYR A 56 -11.73 -0.38 9.69
C TYR A 56 -10.72 0.61 9.12
N ASP A 57 -10.74 1.84 9.65
CA ASP A 57 -9.81 2.91 9.33
C ASP A 57 -8.40 2.52 9.80
N GLU A 58 -7.57 2.05 8.86
CA GLU A 58 -6.19 1.66 9.13
C GLU A 58 -5.23 2.83 8.96
N SER A 59 -3.98 2.62 9.39
CA SER A 59 -2.96 3.65 9.20
C SER A 59 -2.66 3.90 7.72
N GLU A 60 -2.65 5.17 7.33
CA GLU A 60 -2.27 5.66 5.99
C GLU A 60 -0.76 5.78 5.87
N VAL A 61 -0.08 6.13 6.97
CA VAL A 61 1.37 6.27 7.01
C VAL A 61 1.93 5.50 8.20
N PHE A 62 2.82 4.55 7.91
CA PHE A 62 3.49 3.75 8.91
C PHE A 62 4.89 3.37 8.44
N TYR A 63 5.74 2.90 9.34
CA TYR A 63 7.06 2.41 8.98
C TYR A 63 7.45 1.14 9.73
N TYR A 64 8.43 0.43 9.17
CA TYR A 64 9.12 -0.70 9.78
C TYR A 64 10.63 -0.40 9.87
N GLY A 65 11.25 -0.76 10.99
CA GLY A 65 12.69 -0.61 11.20
C GLY A 65 13.03 0.41 12.30
N GLY A 66 14.26 0.91 12.27
CA GLY A 66 14.84 1.70 13.36
C GLY A 66 15.34 0.86 14.53
N ASP A 67 15.66 1.52 15.65
CA ASP A 67 16.24 0.91 16.85
C ASP A 67 15.44 -0.26 17.44
N SER A 68 14.13 -0.30 17.19
CA SER A 68 13.23 -1.29 17.75
C SER A 68 12.87 -2.44 16.81
N GLU A 69 13.21 -2.35 15.50
CA GLU A 69 12.74 -3.27 14.46
C GLU A 69 11.20 -3.51 14.50
N THR A 70 10.43 -2.52 14.97
CA THR A 70 8.98 -2.64 15.13
C THR A 70 8.22 -1.85 14.05
N TRP A 71 6.95 -2.20 13.91
CA TRP A 71 5.98 -1.46 13.11
C TRP A 71 5.42 -0.29 13.91
N ILE A 72 5.43 0.91 13.33
CA ILE A 72 4.97 2.14 13.96
C ILE A 72 4.03 2.88 13.02
N SER A 73 2.82 3.19 13.51
CA SER A 73 1.84 4.02 12.82
C SER A 73 2.08 5.50 13.13
N LEU A 74 2.02 6.37 12.10
CA LEU A 74 2.08 7.82 12.26
C LEU A 74 0.70 8.48 12.40
N ASN A 75 -0.38 7.72 12.17
CA ASN A 75 -1.75 8.24 12.22
C ASN A 75 -2.20 8.71 13.62
N SER A 76 -1.40 8.52 14.68
CA SER A 76 -1.62 9.15 15.99
C SER A 76 -1.02 10.55 16.14
N GLU A 77 -0.11 10.99 15.25
CA GLU A 77 0.64 12.26 15.41
C GLU A 77 0.51 13.26 14.26
N GLY A 78 -0.24 12.95 13.19
CA GLY A 78 -0.49 13.93 12.12
C GLY A 78 -0.94 13.33 10.79
N GLY A 79 -2.00 12.51 10.80
CA GLY A 79 -2.52 11.88 9.59
C GLY A 79 -2.82 12.87 8.46
N ILE A 80 -2.75 12.38 7.22
CA ILE A 80 -3.17 13.13 6.03
C ILE A 80 -4.67 13.41 6.17
N THR A 81 -5.04 14.63 6.53
CA THR A 81 -6.42 15.09 6.46
C THR A 81 -6.89 14.94 5.02
N LYS A 82 -8.18 14.63 4.80
CA LYS A 82 -8.81 14.52 3.46
C LYS A 82 -8.88 15.89 2.75
N ASP A 83 -7.77 16.60 2.71
CA ASP A 83 -7.58 17.86 2.01
C ASP A 83 -7.26 17.57 0.54
N THR A 84 -7.70 18.47 -0.32
CA THR A 84 -7.58 18.39 -1.79
C THR A 84 -6.15 18.60 -2.31
N ASN A 85 -5.15 18.59 -1.44
CA ASN A 85 -3.75 18.77 -1.82
C ASN A 85 -3.21 17.48 -2.45
N LEU A 86 -2.48 17.62 -3.55
CA LEU A 86 -1.87 16.50 -4.29
C LEU A 86 -0.41 16.25 -3.91
N VAL A 87 0.19 17.10 -3.07
CA VAL A 87 1.59 17.02 -2.66
C VAL A 87 1.68 17.23 -1.15
N TYR A 88 2.36 16.30 -0.48
CA TYR A 88 2.63 16.31 0.96
C TYR A 88 4.11 16.07 1.21
N VAL A 89 4.63 16.60 2.32
CA VAL A 89 6.01 16.39 2.77
C VAL A 89 5.97 15.72 4.14
N LEU A 90 6.60 14.55 4.26
CA LEU A 90 6.83 13.88 5.54
C LEU A 90 8.26 14.15 6.01
N ASP A 91 8.41 14.89 7.11
CA ASP A 91 9.69 15.01 7.80
C ASP A 91 9.93 13.75 8.64
N THR A 92 10.85 12.88 8.21
CA THR A 92 11.14 11.60 8.86
C THR A 92 11.90 11.74 10.20
N LYS A 93 12.41 12.92 10.55
CA LYS A 93 13.02 13.17 11.86
C LYS A 93 11.97 13.52 12.90
N THR A 94 10.95 14.27 12.50
CA THR A 94 9.87 14.71 13.40
C THR A 94 8.58 13.90 13.25
N ASN A 95 8.51 13.04 12.23
CA ASN A 95 7.32 12.29 11.78
C ASN A 95 6.10 13.18 11.51
N LYS A 96 6.32 14.45 11.15
CA LYS A 96 5.25 15.40 10.84
C LYS A 96 5.02 15.50 9.34
N ILE A 97 3.75 15.57 8.98
CA ILE A 97 3.31 15.82 7.61
C ILE A 97 3.00 17.31 7.48
N ASP A 98 3.52 17.92 6.41
CA ASP A 98 3.30 19.32 6.07
C ASP A 98 2.86 19.45 4.60
N ILE A 99 2.22 20.57 4.28
CA ILE A 99 1.81 20.93 2.92
C ILE A 99 2.74 22.05 2.43
N PRO A 100 3.49 21.84 1.34
CA PRO A 100 4.43 22.84 0.84
C PRO A 100 3.71 24.14 0.43
N THR A 101 4.24 25.29 0.88
CA THR A 101 3.60 26.62 0.71
C THR A 101 3.67 27.17 -0.71
N ARG A 102 4.49 26.57 -1.60
CA ARG A 102 4.57 26.88 -3.03
C ARG A 102 4.59 25.59 -3.86
N GLY A 103 3.75 25.59 -4.90
CA GLY A 103 3.87 24.76 -6.10
C GLY A 103 2.70 23.80 -6.39
N PRO A 104 1.59 24.22 -7.03
CA PRO A 104 0.75 23.30 -7.78
C PRO A 104 1.02 23.43 -9.29
N SER A 105 1.38 22.33 -9.93
CA SER A 105 0.79 21.98 -11.22
C SER A 105 -0.09 20.76 -10.96
N SER A 106 -1.39 20.87 -11.20
CA SER A 106 -2.36 19.79 -10.94
C SER A 106 -2.04 18.58 -11.81
N ILE A 107 -1.21 17.67 -11.30
CA ILE A 107 -0.98 16.36 -11.90
C ILE A 107 -1.95 15.41 -11.22
N ASN A 108 -3.18 15.39 -11.71
CA ASN A 108 -4.19 14.45 -11.23
C ASN A 108 -4.10 13.16 -12.05
N ARG A 109 -3.13 12.32 -11.69
CA ARG A 109 -2.88 11.04 -12.36
C ARG A 109 -2.64 9.94 -11.34
N LEU A 110 -3.07 8.74 -11.70
CA LEU A 110 -2.81 7.51 -10.96
C LEU A 110 -1.69 6.71 -11.64
N PHE A 111 -1.08 5.79 -10.89
CA PHE A 111 -0.14 4.79 -11.41
C PHE A 111 1.06 5.35 -12.21
N MET A 112 1.52 6.54 -11.82
CA MET A 112 2.81 7.09 -12.25
C MET A 112 3.96 6.30 -11.61
N SER A 113 5.10 6.26 -12.27
CA SER A 113 6.35 5.84 -11.64
C SER A 113 7.16 7.08 -11.23
N SER A 114 7.94 6.97 -10.16
CA SER A 114 8.75 8.08 -9.67
C SER A 114 10.15 7.66 -9.27
N VAL A 115 11.12 8.57 -9.44
CA VAL A 115 12.51 8.44 -8.99
C VAL A 115 12.94 9.74 -8.34
N SER A 116 13.63 9.66 -7.20
CA SER A 116 14.26 10.81 -6.55
C SER A 116 15.77 10.83 -6.85
N TYR A 117 16.29 11.99 -7.25
CA TYR A 117 17.73 12.20 -7.49
C TYR A 117 18.09 13.67 -7.27
N GLU A 118 19.14 13.93 -6.51
CA GLU A 118 19.73 15.27 -6.29
C GLU A 118 18.73 16.41 -6.01
N GLY A 119 17.75 16.17 -5.14
CA GLY A 119 16.75 17.20 -4.78
C GLY A 119 15.66 17.41 -5.84
N LYS A 120 15.51 16.47 -6.78
CA LYS A 120 14.41 16.44 -7.75
C LYS A 120 13.66 15.10 -7.70
N ILE A 121 12.36 15.13 -7.97
CA ILE A 121 11.52 13.94 -8.16
C ILE A 121 11.04 13.92 -9.60
N TYR A 122 11.38 12.86 -10.32
CA TYR A 122 11.02 12.62 -11.72
C TYR A 122 9.80 11.71 -11.76
N LEU A 123 8.66 12.21 -12.27
CA LEU A 123 7.38 11.50 -12.36
C LEU A 123 6.99 11.31 -13.82
N PHE A 124 6.89 10.05 -14.26
CA PHE A 124 6.59 9.74 -15.66
C PHE A 124 5.31 8.95 -15.83
N GLY A 125 4.58 9.30 -16.88
CA GLY A 125 3.41 8.58 -17.35
C GLY A 125 2.21 8.67 -16.40
N GLY A 126 1.57 7.54 -16.14
CA GLY A 126 0.33 7.47 -15.38
C GLY A 126 -0.90 7.63 -16.26
N ILE A 127 -2.07 7.52 -15.64
CA ILE A 127 -3.38 7.64 -16.28
C ILE A 127 -4.16 8.74 -15.57
N ASP A 128 -4.84 9.61 -16.32
CA ASP A 128 -5.70 10.63 -15.73
C ASP A 128 -7.07 10.05 -15.33
N LEU A 129 -7.91 10.87 -14.70
CA LEU A 129 -9.26 10.46 -14.28
C LEU A 129 -10.24 10.20 -15.43
N ASN A 130 -9.83 10.44 -16.68
CA ASN A 130 -10.63 10.13 -17.88
C ASN A 130 -10.09 8.88 -18.61
N ASP A 131 -9.29 8.07 -17.93
CA ASP A 131 -8.64 6.86 -18.45
C ASP A 131 -7.70 7.13 -19.64
N ILE A 132 -7.09 8.32 -19.70
CA ILE A 132 -6.13 8.67 -20.75
C ILE A 132 -4.70 8.49 -20.23
N PRO A 133 -3.93 7.52 -20.77
CA PRO A 133 -2.52 7.38 -20.42
C PRO A 133 -1.72 8.62 -20.86
N SER A 134 -0.70 8.96 -20.08
CA SER A 134 0.19 10.09 -20.35
C SER A 134 1.61 9.61 -20.65
N ASN A 135 2.38 10.40 -21.41
CA ASN A 135 3.83 10.29 -21.54
C ASN A 135 4.56 11.56 -21.05
N ASN A 136 3.91 12.39 -20.23
CA ASN A 136 4.57 13.55 -19.68
C ASN A 136 5.53 13.13 -18.57
N LEU A 137 6.76 13.68 -18.63
CA LEU A 137 7.72 13.67 -17.54
C LEU A 137 7.60 14.98 -16.77
N ASN A 138 7.12 14.89 -15.54
CA ASN A 138 7.04 16.02 -14.62
C ASN A 138 8.16 15.92 -13.59
N ILE A 139 8.87 17.01 -13.38
CA ILE A 139 10.01 17.05 -12.47
C ILE A 139 9.68 18.05 -11.37
N LEU A 140 9.64 17.58 -10.12
CA LEU A 140 9.45 18.43 -8.95
C LEU A 140 10.82 18.73 -8.36
N ASP A 141 11.25 19.99 -8.39
CA ASP A 141 12.37 20.48 -7.57
C ASP A 141 11.91 20.52 -6.11
N THR A 142 12.48 19.68 -5.26
CA THR A 142 12.08 19.58 -3.85
C THR A 142 12.72 20.64 -2.97
N ILE A 143 13.70 21.39 -3.48
CA ILE A 143 14.36 22.49 -2.79
C ILE A 143 13.59 23.79 -3.01
N ASN A 144 13.31 24.10 -4.28
CA ASN A 144 12.60 25.33 -4.67
C ASN A 144 11.08 25.16 -4.73
N LEU A 145 10.60 23.91 -4.69
CA LEU A 145 9.19 23.54 -4.77
C LEU A 145 8.52 24.08 -6.04
N ASN A 146 9.17 23.84 -7.18
CA ASN A 146 8.67 24.20 -8.50
C ASN A 146 8.56 22.96 -9.40
N TRP A 147 7.70 23.06 -10.40
CA TRP A 147 7.46 22.01 -11.38
C TRP A 147 8.10 22.36 -12.71
N GLU A 148 8.82 21.40 -13.27
CA GLU A 148 9.42 21.44 -14.59
C GLU A 148 8.82 20.32 -15.45
N ILE A 149 8.94 20.46 -16.77
CA ILE A 149 8.55 19.43 -17.74
C ILE A 149 9.83 18.95 -18.39
N GLY A 150 10.10 17.65 -18.28
CA GLY A 150 11.25 17.03 -18.95
C GLY A 150 11.04 16.89 -20.46
N GLY A 151 12.12 16.60 -21.17
CA GLY A 151 12.15 16.49 -22.62
C GLY A 151 11.15 15.47 -23.16
N LEU A 152 10.61 15.75 -24.34
CA LEU A 152 9.70 14.86 -25.08
C LEU A 152 10.35 14.18 -26.28
N ILE A 153 11.57 14.57 -26.62
CA ILE A 153 12.30 14.02 -27.77
C ILE A 153 12.58 12.54 -27.48
N ASN A 154 12.08 11.66 -28.35
CA ASN A 154 12.13 10.20 -28.22
C ASN A 154 11.44 9.64 -26.96
N ALA A 155 10.53 10.41 -26.35
CA ALA A 155 9.81 9.95 -25.17
C ALA A 155 9.00 8.67 -25.48
N PRO A 156 8.83 7.77 -24.50
CA PRO A 156 8.05 6.56 -24.65
C PRO A 156 6.59 6.87 -25.01
N PRO A 157 5.85 5.93 -25.63
CA PRO A 157 4.42 6.08 -25.76
C PRO A 157 3.72 6.17 -24.39
N PRO A 158 2.56 6.86 -24.33
CA PRO A 158 1.80 7.04 -23.09
C PRO A 158 1.49 5.72 -22.37
N ARG A 159 1.74 5.68 -21.06
CA ARG A 159 1.72 4.44 -20.28
C ARG A 159 1.50 4.66 -18.78
N TYR A 160 1.09 3.60 -18.09
CA TYR A 160 0.85 3.58 -16.64
C TYR A 160 1.18 2.20 -16.05
N LYS A 161 1.28 2.10 -14.72
CA LYS A 161 1.57 0.83 -13.99
C LYS A 161 2.90 0.17 -14.42
N HIS A 162 3.88 0.99 -14.83
CA HIS A 162 5.25 0.58 -15.17
C HIS A 162 6.19 0.89 -14.01
N THR A 163 7.44 0.42 -14.08
CA THR A 163 8.47 0.71 -13.07
C THR A 163 9.47 1.74 -13.57
N ALA A 164 10.09 2.47 -12.63
CA ALA A 164 11.20 3.36 -12.89
C ALA A 164 12.37 3.01 -11.94
N THR A 165 13.60 3.00 -12.45
CA THR A 165 14.78 2.68 -11.64
C THR A 165 15.96 3.54 -12.07
N LEU A 166 16.59 4.25 -11.12
CA LEU A 166 17.76 5.07 -11.37
C LEU A 166 19.04 4.21 -11.41
N VAL A 167 19.84 4.37 -12.45
CA VAL A 167 21.16 3.75 -12.59
C VAL A 167 22.14 4.80 -13.13
N ASN A 168 23.10 5.23 -12.32
CA ASN A 168 24.19 6.14 -12.72
C ASN A 168 23.72 7.38 -13.51
N GLY A 169 22.72 8.12 -13.02
CA GLY A 169 22.19 9.33 -13.67
C GLY A 169 21.22 9.07 -14.84
N VAL A 170 20.90 7.81 -15.12
CA VAL A 170 19.92 7.42 -16.14
C VAL A 170 18.75 6.69 -15.49
N ILE A 171 17.53 7.11 -15.81
CA ILE A 171 16.31 6.47 -15.32
C ILE A 171 15.81 5.46 -16.35
N TYR A 172 15.65 4.20 -15.92
CA TYR A 172 15.15 3.09 -16.72
C TYR A 172 13.66 2.91 -16.47
N TYR A 173 12.86 2.95 -17.53
CA TYR A 173 11.41 2.71 -17.48
C TYR A 173 11.07 1.40 -18.18
N ILE A 174 10.45 0.47 -17.45
CA ILE A 174 10.25 -0.91 -17.91
C ILE A 174 8.78 -1.32 -17.78
N GLY A 175 8.25 -1.89 -18.87
CA GLY A 175 6.89 -2.44 -18.95
C GLY A 175 5.78 -1.39 -18.89
N GLY A 176 4.63 -1.80 -18.36
CA GLY A 176 3.42 -0.99 -18.22
C GLY A 176 2.33 -1.28 -19.25
N ARG A 177 1.16 -0.72 -18.98
CA ARG A 177 0.00 -0.76 -19.86
C ARG A 177 -0.04 0.49 -20.74
N LEU A 178 -0.30 0.28 -22.02
CA LEU A 178 -0.56 1.31 -23.03
C LEU A 178 -2.08 1.44 -23.22
N LEU A 179 -2.52 2.43 -24.00
CA LEU A 179 -3.95 2.55 -24.36
C LEU A 179 -4.49 1.25 -24.99
N ASN A 180 -3.71 0.65 -25.89
CA ASN A 180 -4.07 -0.57 -26.62
C ASN A 180 -3.01 -1.67 -26.43
N GLY A 181 -2.92 -2.23 -25.22
CA GLY A 181 -2.05 -3.38 -24.92
C GLY A 181 -0.97 -3.08 -23.88
N TYR A 182 0.16 -3.77 -24.00
CA TYR A 182 1.26 -3.73 -23.03
C TYR A 182 2.57 -3.41 -23.72
N GLU A 183 3.46 -2.72 -23.01
CA GLU A 183 4.82 -2.53 -23.52
C GLU A 183 5.64 -3.81 -23.44
N SER A 184 6.44 -4.07 -24.47
CA SER A 184 7.41 -5.17 -24.46
C SER A 184 8.47 -4.98 -23.38
N MET A 185 8.78 -6.04 -22.63
CA MET A 185 9.87 -6.01 -21.64
C MET A 185 11.27 -5.97 -22.29
N SER A 186 11.38 -6.14 -23.61
CA SER A 186 12.60 -5.88 -24.37
C SER A 186 12.88 -4.39 -24.57
N ASN A 187 11.84 -3.55 -24.50
CA ASN A 187 11.97 -2.12 -24.75
C ASN A 187 12.35 -1.41 -23.45
N ILE A 188 13.62 -1.04 -23.34
CA ILE A 188 14.17 -0.35 -22.17
C ILE A 188 14.28 1.13 -22.52
N TYR A 189 13.31 1.91 -22.05
CA TYR A 189 13.37 3.36 -22.21
C TYR A 189 14.27 3.94 -21.13
N GLN A 190 15.22 4.77 -21.56
CA GLN A 190 16.22 5.40 -20.72
C GLN A 190 16.08 6.91 -20.84
N TYR A 191 15.93 7.58 -19.72
CA TYR A 191 15.98 9.04 -19.63
C TYR A 191 17.29 9.45 -18.97
N ASN A 192 18.15 10.17 -19.70
CA ASN A 192 19.39 10.70 -19.16
C ASN A 192 19.12 12.06 -18.51
N ILE A 193 19.34 12.15 -17.20
CA ILE A 193 19.00 13.32 -16.39
C ILE A 193 19.80 14.56 -16.81
N ASP A 194 21.09 14.40 -17.11
CA ASP A 194 21.99 15.51 -17.42
C ASP A 194 21.70 16.14 -18.78
N THR A 195 21.31 15.32 -19.75
CA THR A 195 21.09 15.75 -21.14
C THR A 195 19.64 16.05 -21.45
N ASP A 196 18.69 15.69 -20.57
CA ASP A 196 17.24 15.83 -20.79
C ASP A 196 16.74 15.11 -22.05
N ILE A 197 17.33 13.94 -22.35
CA ILE A 197 17.08 13.19 -23.58
C ILE A 197 16.66 11.76 -23.26
N TRP A 198 15.63 11.30 -23.98
CA TRP A 198 15.24 9.90 -24.00
C TRP A 198 16.01 9.10 -25.05
N SER A 199 16.25 7.83 -24.72
CA SER A 199 16.67 6.83 -25.68
C SER A 199 15.92 5.52 -25.44
N LEU A 200 15.69 4.78 -26.52
CA LEU A 200 15.20 3.41 -26.46
C LEU A 200 16.37 2.47 -26.69
N LYS A 201 16.57 1.53 -25.76
CA LYS A 201 17.48 0.41 -25.93
C LYS A 201 16.66 -0.88 -26.01
N ILE A 202 17.12 -1.80 -26.85
CA ILE A 202 16.53 -3.12 -26.95
C ILE A 202 17.39 -4.04 -26.10
N ALA A 203 16.79 -4.62 -25.07
CA ALA A 203 17.42 -5.65 -24.28
C ALA A 203 17.45 -6.95 -25.10
N ASP A 204 18.63 -7.52 -25.26
CA ASP A 204 18.78 -8.80 -25.95
C ASP A 204 18.68 -9.98 -24.97
N LEU A 205 18.74 -11.16 -25.57
CA LEU A 205 18.50 -12.45 -24.96
C LEU A 205 19.80 -13.07 -24.45
N ALA A 206 19.89 -13.38 -23.16
CA ALA A 206 20.49 -14.67 -22.78
C ALA A 206 19.52 -15.78 -23.25
N PRO A 207 19.97 -17.00 -23.61
CA PRO A 207 19.13 -17.97 -24.31
C PRO A 207 17.80 -18.28 -23.58
N GLY A 208 16.71 -17.71 -24.11
CA GLY A 208 15.34 -18.20 -23.98
C GLY A 208 14.56 -17.83 -22.72
N ASN A 209 14.32 -16.54 -22.44
CA ASN A 209 13.00 -16.01 -22.00
C ASN A 209 13.11 -14.51 -21.63
N VAL A 210 12.69 -13.61 -22.54
CA VAL A 210 12.31 -12.25 -22.11
C VAL A 210 11.07 -12.41 -21.23
N PRO A 211 10.99 -11.72 -20.08
CA PRO A 211 9.79 -11.72 -19.27
C PRO A 211 8.58 -11.27 -20.10
N GLU A 212 7.41 -11.86 -19.89
CA GLU A 212 6.21 -11.42 -20.59
C GLU A 212 5.91 -9.94 -20.29
N PRO A 213 5.34 -9.18 -21.26
CA PRO A 213 4.82 -7.85 -21.02
C PRO A 213 3.96 -7.83 -19.76
N ARG A 214 4.12 -6.82 -18.89
CA ARG A 214 3.43 -6.79 -17.60
C ARG A 214 3.20 -5.40 -17.07
N MET A 215 2.19 -5.28 -16.22
CA MET A 215 1.86 -4.08 -15.45
C MET A 215 1.80 -4.39 -13.95
N GLY A 216 1.92 -3.36 -13.11
CA GLY A 216 1.72 -3.47 -11.66
C GLY A 216 2.79 -4.32 -10.95
N HIS A 217 3.91 -4.56 -11.62
CA HIS A 217 5.10 -5.19 -11.06
C HIS A 217 5.92 -4.15 -10.29
N SER A 218 6.81 -4.62 -9.42
CA SER A 218 7.78 -3.80 -8.70
C SER A 218 9.18 -4.00 -9.27
N ALA A 219 10.11 -3.09 -8.97
CA ALA A 219 11.50 -3.20 -9.39
C ALA A 219 12.47 -2.67 -8.32
N VAL A 220 13.65 -3.28 -8.21
CA VAL A 220 14.77 -2.79 -7.40
C VAL A 220 16.08 -2.89 -8.17
N LEU A 221 17.03 -1.99 -7.91
CA LEU A 221 18.40 -2.10 -8.43
C LEU A 221 19.27 -2.84 -7.42
N VAL A 222 19.78 -4.01 -7.79
CA VAL A 222 20.69 -4.82 -6.96
C VAL A 222 21.91 -5.22 -7.78
N GLU A 223 23.11 -4.89 -7.29
CA GLU A 223 24.39 -5.30 -7.91
C GLU A 223 24.51 -5.02 -9.42
N GLY A 224 24.08 -3.83 -9.87
CA GLY A 224 24.12 -3.45 -11.30
C GLY A 224 23.05 -4.15 -12.15
N LYS A 225 22.02 -4.73 -11.53
CA LYS A 225 20.91 -5.37 -12.22
C LYS A 225 19.57 -4.86 -11.72
N ILE A 226 18.66 -4.56 -12.64
CA ILE A 226 17.29 -4.20 -12.30
C ILE A 226 16.49 -5.50 -12.16
N CYS A 227 16.12 -5.84 -10.93
CA CYS A 227 15.29 -6.99 -10.61
C CYS A 227 13.82 -6.57 -10.62
N ILE A 228 13.03 -7.10 -11.55
CA ILE A 228 11.57 -6.93 -11.59
C ILE A 228 10.88 -8.11 -10.91
N CYS A 229 9.77 -7.85 -10.20
CA CYS A 229 9.01 -8.88 -9.52
C CYS A 229 7.48 -8.71 -9.67
N GLY A 230 6.79 -9.83 -9.90
CA GLY A 230 5.35 -9.93 -10.03
C GLY A 230 4.78 -9.21 -11.25
N GLY A 231 3.56 -8.72 -11.11
CA GLY A 231 2.74 -8.09 -12.16
C GLY A 231 1.80 -9.06 -12.86
N SER A 232 0.96 -8.53 -13.76
CA SER A 232 0.06 -9.34 -14.58
C SER A 232 0.15 -9.01 -16.06
N TYR A 233 -0.28 -9.96 -16.89
CA TYR A 233 -0.44 -9.80 -18.34
C TYR A 233 -1.86 -10.20 -18.74
N PHE A 234 -2.65 -9.26 -19.29
CA PHE A 234 -4.09 -9.46 -19.55
C PHE A 234 -4.85 -10.06 -18.37
N ASP A 235 -4.49 -9.64 -17.15
CA ASP A 235 -5.07 -10.13 -15.90
C ASP A 235 -4.86 -11.64 -15.66
N TYR A 236 -3.97 -12.28 -16.43
CA TYR A 236 -3.49 -13.63 -16.22
C TYR A 236 -2.23 -13.67 -15.36
N ILE A 237 -2.05 -14.84 -14.73
CA ILE A 237 -0.85 -15.25 -14.01
C ILE A 237 0.32 -15.29 -15.02
N ILE A 238 1.34 -14.48 -14.79
CA ILE A 238 2.62 -14.56 -15.51
C ILE A 238 3.40 -15.82 -15.13
N ASN A 239 4.16 -16.39 -16.08
CA ASN A 239 4.94 -17.60 -15.80
C ASN A 239 6.26 -17.29 -15.08
N VAL A 240 6.82 -16.11 -15.35
CA VAL A 240 8.09 -15.66 -14.78
C VAL A 240 7.85 -14.54 -13.76
N SER A 241 7.71 -14.90 -12.48
CA SER A 241 7.46 -13.93 -11.41
C SER A 241 8.65 -12.99 -11.18
N ILE A 242 9.89 -13.42 -11.41
CA ILE A 242 11.10 -12.62 -11.18
C ILE A 242 12.05 -12.67 -12.37
N ALA A 243 12.63 -11.53 -12.73
CA ALA A 243 13.65 -11.44 -13.76
C ALA A 243 14.61 -10.29 -13.48
N MET A 244 15.84 -10.40 -13.95
CA MET A 244 16.90 -9.42 -13.73
C MET A 244 17.49 -8.96 -15.06
N LEU A 245 17.43 -7.65 -15.30
CA LEU A 245 18.09 -6.98 -16.43
C LEU A 245 19.47 -6.52 -15.99
N ASP A 246 20.51 -7.03 -16.62
CA ASP A 246 21.87 -6.52 -16.45
C ASP A 246 22.02 -5.15 -17.10
N THR A 247 22.40 -4.11 -16.34
CA THR A 247 22.35 -2.73 -16.85
C THR A 247 23.50 -2.39 -17.80
N ASP A 248 24.59 -3.17 -17.75
CA ASP A 248 25.76 -2.96 -18.62
C ASP A 248 25.57 -3.66 -19.96
N THR A 249 25.03 -4.87 -19.94
CA THR A 249 24.88 -5.73 -21.13
C THR A 249 23.48 -5.70 -21.73
N LEU A 250 22.50 -5.16 -21.00
CA LEU A 250 21.07 -5.19 -21.33
C LEU A 250 20.55 -6.60 -21.64
N GLN A 251 21.03 -7.59 -20.88
CA GLN A 251 20.55 -8.97 -20.99
C GLN A 251 19.61 -9.31 -19.85
N TRP A 252 18.48 -9.93 -20.19
CA TRP A 252 17.59 -10.52 -19.19
C TRP A 252 18.11 -11.87 -18.69
N SER A 253 17.89 -12.14 -17.40
CA SER A 253 18.16 -13.42 -16.75
C SER A 253 17.08 -13.75 -15.73
N ILE A 254 16.82 -15.04 -15.50
CA ILE A 254 15.83 -15.50 -14.51
C ILE A 254 16.59 -16.06 -13.30
N PRO A 255 16.66 -15.33 -12.17
CA PRO A 255 17.34 -15.84 -11.00
C PRO A 255 16.60 -17.03 -10.41
N GLN A 256 17.35 -17.93 -9.78
CA GLN A 256 16.81 -19.11 -9.11
C GLN A 256 16.89 -18.91 -7.61
N PHE A 257 15.75 -18.85 -6.92
CA PHE A 257 15.68 -18.76 -5.47
C PHE A 257 15.12 -20.05 -4.88
N LYS A 258 15.75 -20.52 -3.80
CA LYS A 258 15.27 -21.68 -3.03
C LYS A 258 14.50 -21.22 -1.81
N ASN A 259 13.48 -21.96 -1.39
CA ASN A 259 12.81 -21.72 -0.11
C ASN A 259 13.25 -22.78 0.92
N PRO A 260 14.12 -22.43 1.89
CA PRO A 260 14.59 -23.39 2.90
C PRO A 260 13.47 -23.89 3.82
N ARG A 261 12.43 -23.06 4.06
CA ARG A 261 11.27 -23.42 4.90
C ARG A 261 10.29 -24.34 4.17
N ARG A 262 10.26 -24.28 2.82
CA ARG A 262 9.37 -25.09 1.98
C ARG A 262 10.13 -25.66 0.77
N PRO A 263 10.98 -26.70 0.95
CA PRO A 263 11.84 -27.26 -0.11
C PRO A 263 11.13 -27.87 -1.34
N GLY A 264 9.80 -27.85 -1.39
CA GLY A 264 8.98 -28.34 -2.50
C GLY A 264 8.04 -27.30 -3.10
N VAL A 265 8.17 -26.02 -2.74
CA VAL A 265 7.39 -24.91 -3.33
C VAL A 265 8.34 -24.12 -4.24
N PRO A 266 8.45 -24.49 -5.52
CA PRO A 266 9.34 -23.80 -6.46
C PRO A 266 8.75 -22.45 -6.92
N ASN A 267 7.43 -22.30 -6.82
CA ASN A 267 6.74 -21.14 -7.37
C ASN A 267 6.85 -19.95 -6.42
N LEU A 268 7.41 -18.87 -6.94
CA LEU A 268 7.43 -17.57 -6.27
C LEU A 268 6.00 -17.01 -6.20
N PRO A 269 5.69 -16.19 -5.18
CA PRO A 269 4.38 -15.55 -5.08
C PRO A 269 4.12 -14.71 -6.33
N ASN A 270 2.91 -14.79 -6.86
CA ASN A 270 2.51 -13.97 -7.99
C ASN A 270 1.71 -12.77 -7.49
N LEU A 271 2.43 -11.68 -7.24
CA LEU A 271 1.88 -10.46 -6.64
C LEU A 271 1.71 -9.35 -7.67
N ILE A 272 0.63 -8.58 -7.58
CA ILE A 272 0.43 -7.33 -8.32
C ILE A 272 0.11 -6.18 -7.38
N TYR A 273 0.54 -4.97 -7.72
CA TYR A 273 0.34 -3.75 -6.91
C TYR A 273 0.92 -3.86 -5.48
N HIS A 274 1.92 -4.72 -5.33
CA HIS A 274 2.79 -4.81 -4.16
C HIS A 274 3.95 -3.82 -4.31
N THR A 275 4.70 -3.60 -3.24
CA THR A 275 5.95 -2.84 -3.29
C THR A 275 7.15 -3.75 -3.10
N ALA A 276 8.30 -3.33 -3.63
CA ALA A 276 9.59 -3.94 -3.37
C ALA A 276 10.54 -2.89 -2.81
N THR A 277 11.24 -3.21 -1.72
CA THR A 277 12.27 -2.35 -1.14
C THR A 277 13.54 -3.16 -0.95
N LEU A 278 14.65 -2.68 -1.50
CA LEU A 278 15.96 -3.30 -1.27
C LEU A 278 16.60 -2.69 -0.02
N VAL A 279 17.00 -3.55 0.91
CA VAL A 279 17.79 -3.20 2.09
C VAL A 279 19.04 -4.07 2.08
N ASP A 280 20.22 -3.44 1.96
CA ASP A 280 21.49 -4.12 1.66
C ASP A 280 21.38 -4.97 0.38
N LYS A 281 21.33 -6.30 0.50
CA LYS A 281 21.14 -7.27 -0.60
C LYS A 281 19.92 -8.15 -0.38
N ARG A 282 18.92 -7.62 0.34
CA ARG A 282 17.66 -8.29 0.63
C ARG A 282 16.51 -7.46 0.10
N MET A 283 15.74 -8.01 -0.83
CA MET A 283 14.52 -7.37 -1.33
C MET A 283 13.33 -7.84 -0.48
N LEU A 284 12.67 -6.88 0.17
CA LEU A 284 11.40 -7.07 0.86
C LEU A 284 10.26 -6.77 -0.10
N LEU A 285 9.40 -7.75 -0.38
CA LEU A 285 8.09 -7.54 -0.99
C LEU A 285 7.04 -7.41 0.10
N ALA A 286 6.18 -6.41 -0.02
CA ALA A 286 5.13 -6.12 0.95
C ALA A 286 3.75 -6.01 0.28
N PHE A 287 2.77 -6.68 0.89
CA PHE A 287 1.35 -6.62 0.54
C PHE A 287 1.06 -6.90 -0.95
N GLY A 288 0.10 -6.20 -1.55
CA GLY A 288 -0.39 -6.41 -2.91
C GLY A 288 -1.51 -7.43 -3.00
N ASN A 289 -1.87 -7.80 -4.22
CA ASN A 289 -2.82 -8.87 -4.50
C ASN A 289 -2.07 -10.13 -4.92
N ASP A 290 -2.39 -11.26 -4.30
CA ASP A 290 -1.94 -12.56 -4.76
C ASP A 290 -2.88 -13.06 -5.86
N THR A 291 -2.38 -13.07 -7.10
CA THR A 291 -3.13 -13.46 -8.29
C THR A 291 -3.41 -14.97 -8.35
N THR A 292 -2.84 -15.76 -7.44
CA THR A 292 -3.13 -17.20 -7.31
C THR A 292 -4.29 -17.46 -6.36
N THR A 293 -4.60 -16.52 -5.46
CA THR A 293 -5.72 -16.61 -4.53
C THR A 293 -6.95 -15.90 -5.10
N ILE A 294 -8.08 -16.61 -5.13
CA ILE A 294 -9.35 -16.07 -5.64
C ILE A 294 -10.28 -15.83 -4.46
N ILE A 295 -10.71 -14.58 -4.26
CA ILE A 295 -11.74 -14.21 -3.29
C ILE A 295 -12.88 -13.57 -4.06
N ASN A 296 -14.06 -14.20 -4.06
CA ASN A 296 -15.28 -13.69 -4.72
C ASN A 296 -15.11 -13.33 -6.22
N GLY A 297 -14.24 -14.05 -6.94
CA GLY A 297 -13.97 -13.79 -8.36
C GLY A 297 -12.88 -12.73 -8.63
N PHE A 298 -12.21 -12.25 -7.57
CA PHE A 298 -11.13 -11.28 -7.64
C PHE A 298 -9.82 -11.83 -7.05
N SER A 299 -8.68 -11.28 -7.47
CA SER A 299 -7.39 -11.59 -6.81
C SER A 299 -7.42 -11.15 -5.34
N GLY A 300 -6.99 -12.02 -4.42
CA GLY A 300 -7.07 -11.80 -2.99
C GLY A 300 -5.97 -10.87 -2.45
N LEU A 301 -6.31 -10.08 -1.43
CA LEU A 301 -5.33 -9.28 -0.69
C LEU A 301 -4.29 -10.15 0.00
N ASN A 302 -3.02 -9.85 -0.25
CA ASN A 302 -1.89 -10.52 0.38
C ASN A 302 -1.52 -9.82 1.70
N ASN A 303 -1.51 -10.61 2.78
CA ASN A 303 -1.09 -10.22 4.11
C ASN A 303 0.35 -10.64 4.46
N HIS A 304 1.02 -11.33 3.55
CA HIS A 304 2.36 -11.84 3.77
C HIS A 304 3.42 -10.88 3.22
N PHE A 305 4.61 -11.04 3.75
CA PHE A 305 5.82 -10.39 3.26
C PHE A 305 6.76 -11.46 2.72
N TYR A 306 7.60 -11.06 1.76
CA TYR A 306 8.55 -11.97 1.15
C TYR A 306 9.94 -11.35 1.15
N ILE A 307 10.93 -12.09 1.61
CA ILE A 307 12.33 -11.66 1.63
C ILE A 307 13.09 -12.49 0.61
N PHE A 308 13.69 -11.83 -0.38
CA PHE A 308 14.61 -12.43 -1.33
C PHE A 308 16.04 -12.03 -0.94
N ASP A 309 16.85 -13.00 -0.54
CA ASP A 309 18.26 -12.79 -0.19
C ASP A 309 19.13 -13.12 -1.42
N PHE A 310 19.72 -12.09 -2.02
CA PHE A 310 20.57 -12.24 -3.20
C PHE A 310 21.96 -12.82 -2.87
N ASN A 311 22.37 -12.87 -1.59
CA ASN A 311 23.64 -13.50 -1.21
C ASN A 311 23.53 -15.02 -1.17
N SER A 312 22.44 -15.55 -0.59
CA SER A 312 22.23 -17.00 -0.49
C SER A 312 21.40 -17.58 -1.64
N SER A 313 20.80 -16.73 -2.47
CA SER A 313 19.81 -17.13 -3.49
C SER A 313 18.65 -17.89 -2.86
N GLU A 314 18.16 -17.38 -1.73
CA GLU A 314 17.03 -17.94 -0.99
C GLU A 314 15.89 -16.93 -0.87
N TRP A 315 14.68 -17.44 -0.72
CA TRP A 315 13.51 -16.61 -0.43
C TRP A 315 12.69 -17.16 0.73
N PHE A 316 12.04 -16.26 1.47
CA PHE A 316 11.28 -16.57 2.67
C PHE A 316 9.93 -15.86 2.63
N GLU A 317 8.87 -16.58 2.97
CA GLU A 317 7.57 -16.02 3.33
C GLU A 317 7.55 -15.76 4.83
N THR A 318 7.06 -14.58 5.22
CA THR A 318 7.03 -14.11 6.61
C THR A 318 5.79 -13.27 6.89
N THR A 319 5.48 -13.05 8.16
CA THR A 319 4.43 -12.12 8.61
C THR A 319 5.03 -10.82 9.18
N ALA A 320 4.19 -9.82 9.41
CA ALA A 320 4.58 -8.60 10.11
C ALA A 320 5.13 -8.89 11.52
N ASP A 321 4.53 -9.84 12.24
CA ASP A 321 4.98 -10.26 13.58
C ASP A 321 6.36 -10.95 13.53
N GLU A 322 6.60 -11.81 12.55
CA GLU A 322 7.89 -12.47 12.38
C GLU A 322 8.99 -11.45 12.00
N LEU A 323 8.67 -10.46 11.16
CA LEU A 323 9.60 -9.37 10.85
C LEU A 323 10.03 -8.65 12.13
N ALA A 324 9.06 -8.25 12.96
CA ALA A 324 9.32 -7.52 14.19
C ALA A 324 9.79 -8.36 15.39
N ASN A 325 9.90 -9.68 15.24
CA ASN A 325 10.40 -10.57 16.28
C ASN A 325 11.89 -10.84 16.07
N PRO A 326 12.81 -10.34 16.92
CA PRO A 326 14.25 -10.54 16.75
C PRO A 326 14.68 -12.02 16.76
N SER A 327 13.88 -12.90 17.36
CA SER A 327 14.15 -14.34 17.43
C SER A 327 13.57 -15.14 16.26
N ALA A 328 12.86 -14.50 15.33
CA ALA A 328 12.28 -15.18 14.18
C ALA A 328 13.38 -15.74 13.26
N ASN A 329 13.19 -16.98 12.82
CA ASN A 329 14.13 -17.68 11.92
C ASN A 329 13.91 -17.27 10.46
N ILE A 330 14.16 -15.99 10.17
CA ILE A 330 14.12 -15.37 8.84
C ILE A 330 15.37 -14.50 8.65
N PRO A 331 15.80 -14.23 7.41
CA PRO A 331 16.85 -13.25 7.15
C PRO A 331 16.41 -11.87 7.65
N LYS A 332 17.25 -11.21 8.46
CA LYS A 332 16.98 -9.87 9.01
C LYS A 332 17.41 -8.77 8.05
N LEU A 333 16.60 -7.73 7.87
CA LEU A 333 17.00 -6.62 6.99
C LEU A 333 18.12 -5.82 7.67
N GLN A 334 19.29 -5.75 7.02
CA GLN A 334 20.44 -5.02 7.55
C GLN A 334 20.37 -3.57 7.09
N PHE A 335 19.81 -2.72 7.96
CA PHE A 335 19.67 -1.30 7.65
C PHE A 335 21.02 -0.58 7.61
N PRO A 336 21.18 0.42 6.70
CA PRO A 336 22.36 1.26 6.70
C PRO A 336 22.57 1.91 8.06
N SER A 337 23.75 1.72 8.66
CA SER A 337 24.09 2.33 9.94
C SER A 337 24.24 3.84 9.76
N THR A 338 23.48 4.64 10.49
CA THR A 338 23.65 6.09 10.56
C THR A 338 24.90 6.44 11.39
N SER A 339 26.08 6.07 10.92
CA SER A 339 27.34 6.55 11.53
C SER A 339 27.67 7.95 11.00
N ASN A 340 27.25 8.98 11.73
CA ASN A 340 27.92 10.29 11.84
C ASN A 340 27.16 11.22 12.82
N SER A 341 27.48 11.13 14.11
CA SER A 341 27.69 12.29 14.99
C SER A 341 28.24 11.80 16.32
N SER A 342 29.34 12.41 16.74
CA SER A 342 29.92 12.29 18.07
C SER A 342 29.06 13.08 19.06
N ASP A 343 27.86 12.58 19.36
CA ASP A 343 27.05 13.08 20.46
C ASP A 343 26.93 12.01 21.53
N ALA A 344 27.20 12.43 22.76
CA ALA A 344 27.32 11.59 23.93
C ALA A 344 26.13 10.63 24.06
N VAL A 345 26.46 9.36 24.34
CA VAL A 345 25.54 8.35 24.83
C VAL A 345 24.82 8.89 26.08
N ILE A 346 23.63 9.45 25.89
CA ILE A 346 22.63 9.49 26.95
C ILE A 346 21.82 8.23 26.75
N SER A 347 22.19 7.19 27.50
CA SER A 347 21.36 6.01 27.69
C SER A 347 19.98 6.46 28.13
N SER A 348 18.98 6.35 27.26
CA SER A 348 17.59 6.41 27.68
C SER A 348 17.38 5.20 28.59
N ASN A 349 17.34 5.46 29.90
CA ASN A 349 17.08 4.43 30.89
C ASN A 349 15.63 3.96 30.74
N SER A 350 15.39 3.01 29.84
CA SER A 350 14.11 2.29 29.75
C SER A 350 13.77 1.66 31.11
N SER A 351 14.77 1.30 31.92
CA SER A 351 14.60 0.86 33.31
C SER A 351 14.06 1.95 34.26
N ALA A 352 14.33 3.23 34.02
CA ALA A 352 13.82 4.34 34.84
C ALA A 352 12.35 4.66 34.53
N ILE A 353 11.95 4.57 33.26
CA ILE A 353 10.54 4.74 32.83
C ILE A 353 9.69 3.56 33.31
N ILE A 354 10.23 2.34 33.28
CA ILE A 354 9.59 1.15 33.86
C ILE A 354 9.51 1.25 35.39
N GLY A 355 10.54 1.77 36.06
CA GLY A 355 10.54 1.99 37.51
C GLY A 355 9.52 3.03 37.98
N LEU A 356 9.35 4.13 37.23
CA LEU A 356 8.39 5.20 37.54
C LEU A 356 6.94 4.75 37.34
N SER A 357 6.67 3.97 36.28
CA SER A 357 5.32 3.45 36.01
C SER A 357 4.88 2.40 37.03
N VAL A 358 5.77 1.49 37.43
CA VAL A 358 5.50 0.50 38.49
C VAL A 358 5.30 1.17 39.86
N GLY A 359 6.08 2.20 40.18
CA GLY A 359 5.93 2.96 41.44
C GLY A 359 4.58 3.70 41.55
N ILE A 360 4.10 4.28 40.45
CA ILE A 360 2.79 4.95 40.41
C ILE A 360 1.65 3.93 40.59
N VAL A 361 1.73 2.77 39.93
CA VAL A 361 0.71 1.72 40.06
C VAL A 361 0.65 1.18 41.49
N LEU A 362 1.79 0.92 42.12
CA LEU A 362 1.85 0.44 43.50
C LEU A 362 1.33 1.48 44.50
N SER A 363 1.64 2.77 44.31
CA SER A 363 1.14 3.84 45.19
C SER A 363 -0.37 4.04 45.06
N VAL A 364 -0.93 3.95 43.84
CA VAL A 364 -2.39 3.96 43.62
C VAL A 364 -3.06 2.77 44.29
N LEU A 365 -2.50 1.56 44.18
CA LEU A 365 -3.05 0.36 44.84
C LEU A 365 -3.06 0.48 46.38
N VAL A 366 -2.02 1.07 46.97
CA VAL A 366 -1.98 1.35 48.42
C VAL A 366 -3.05 2.36 48.82
N ILE A 367 -3.24 3.43 48.05
CA ILE A 367 -4.27 4.44 48.32
C ILE A 367 -5.67 3.80 48.26
N VAL A 368 -5.95 2.99 47.24
CA VAL A 368 -7.23 2.27 47.11
C VAL A 368 -7.43 1.30 48.27
N GLY A 369 -6.41 0.56 48.68
CA GLY A 369 -6.47 -0.33 49.85
C GLY A 369 -6.79 0.41 51.15
N VAL A 370 -6.20 1.59 51.36
CA VAL A 370 -6.49 2.45 52.52
C VAL A 370 -7.92 2.97 52.49
N LEU A 371 -8.43 3.39 51.33
CA LEU A 371 -9.82 3.85 51.18
C LEU A 371 -10.83 2.73 51.46
N ILE A 372 -10.57 1.51 50.99
CA ILE A 372 -11.39 0.33 51.28
C ILE A 372 -11.36 0.01 52.78
N PHE A 373 -10.19 0.09 53.42
CA PHE A 373 -10.05 -0.12 54.85
C PHE A 373 -10.83 0.92 55.68
N ILE A 374 -10.76 2.20 55.29
CA ILE A 374 -11.52 3.28 55.93
C ILE A 374 -13.02 3.05 55.75
N TYR A 375 -13.47 2.65 54.56
CA TYR A 375 -14.87 2.33 54.27
C TYR A 375 -15.38 1.18 55.15
N TYR A 376 -14.63 0.08 55.24
CA TYR A 376 -14.99 -1.05 56.11
C TYR A 376 -15.00 -0.67 57.59
N ARG A 377 -14.06 0.15 58.04
CA ARG A 377 -14.01 0.63 59.42
C ARG A 377 -15.19 1.55 59.74
N ARG A 378 -15.59 2.42 58.82
CA ARG A 378 -16.80 3.26 58.95
C ARG A 378 -18.08 2.42 59.00
N LYS A 379 -18.20 1.43 58.13
CA LYS A 379 -19.36 0.52 58.09
C LYS A 379 -19.49 -0.32 59.38
N LYS A 380 -18.37 -0.79 59.93
CA LYS A 380 -18.33 -1.54 61.21
C LYS A 380 -18.70 -0.66 62.42
N ASN A 381 -18.46 0.64 62.34
CA ASN A 381 -18.83 1.58 63.40
C ASN A 381 -20.31 1.99 63.31
N GLN A 382 -20.90 2.08 62.13
CA GLN A 382 -22.34 2.32 61.96
C GLN A 382 -23.20 1.14 62.46
N SER A 383 -22.70 -0.09 62.38
CA SER A 383 -23.40 -1.27 62.95
C SER A 383 -23.38 -1.37 64.49
N LYS A 384 -22.85 -0.36 65.21
CA LYS A 384 -22.78 -0.34 66.67
C LYS A 384 -23.68 0.71 67.35
N GLU A 385 -24.36 1.58 66.59
CA GLU A 385 -25.25 2.61 67.17
C GLU A 385 -26.75 2.29 67.10
N ASP A 386 -27.18 1.26 66.37
CA ASP A 386 -28.59 0.88 66.31
C ASP A 386 -28.95 -0.11 67.42
N GLY A 387 -29.11 0.42 68.64
CA GLY A 387 -29.40 -0.39 69.81
C GLY A 387 -30.05 0.34 70.98
N ARG A 388 -31.17 1.06 70.77
CA ARG A 388 -32.38 1.04 71.66
C ARG A 388 -33.49 2.02 71.22
N PRO A 389 -34.77 1.76 71.60
CA PRO A 389 -35.97 2.31 70.94
C PRO A 389 -36.73 3.36 71.77
N SER A 390 -37.89 3.80 71.24
CA SER A 390 -39.00 4.64 71.80
C SER A 390 -38.76 6.16 71.78
N ASP A 391 -39.72 7.05 71.48
CA ASP A 391 -41.12 6.95 71.04
C ASP A 391 -41.58 8.35 70.58
N ASP A 392 -42.60 8.35 69.73
CA ASP A 392 -43.73 9.29 69.60
C ASP A 392 -43.67 10.71 68.97
N SER A 393 -44.69 10.89 68.12
CA SER A 393 -45.58 12.05 67.95
C SER A 393 -45.21 13.23 67.02
N SER A 394 -45.76 13.13 65.79
CA SER A 394 -46.74 14.03 65.15
C SER A 394 -46.60 15.57 65.18
N ASP A 395 -46.36 16.10 63.98
CA ASP A 395 -47.19 17.08 63.24
C ASP A 395 -47.47 18.54 63.71
N GLN A 396 -47.37 19.41 62.68
CA GLN A 396 -48.04 20.70 62.41
C GLN A 396 -47.33 22.01 62.86
N ILE A 397 -46.75 22.79 61.93
CA ILE A 397 -47.32 23.92 61.13
C ILE A 397 -47.39 25.21 61.99
N THR A 398 -46.83 26.40 61.63
CA THR A 398 -47.31 27.32 60.57
C THR A 398 -46.40 28.57 60.38
N PHE A 399 -46.31 29.05 59.12
CA PHE A 399 -46.42 30.46 58.61
C PHE A 399 -45.47 31.59 59.09
N SER A 400 -45.13 32.66 58.34
CA SER A 400 -45.21 33.18 56.94
C SER A 400 -44.63 34.63 57.01
N GLN A 401 -44.17 35.38 55.99
CA GLN A 401 -44.87 35.97 54.82
C GLN A 401 -43.87 36.95 54.12
N ARG A 402 -43.77 37.05 52.78
CA ARG A 402 -44.44 38.03 51.86
C ARG A 402 -44.08 37.68 50.39
N SER A 403 -45.02 37.29 49.49
CA SER A 403 -45.84 38.08 48.52
C SER A 403 -45.03 38.81 47.39
N THR A 404 -44.85 38.29 46.16
CA THR A 404 -45.72 38.13 44.94
C THR A 404 -45.72 39.32 43.95
N LEU A 405 -45.46 39.05 42.65
CA LEU A 405 -46.28 39.43 41.46
C LEU A 405 -45.68 38.90 40.12
N TYR A 406 -46.53 38.22 39.33
CA TYR A 406 -46.58 37.93 37.87
C TYR A 406 -45.34 37.55 37.01
N SER A 407 -45.37 36.34 36.45
CA SER A 407 -45.87 36.01 35.08
C SER A 407 -45.12 34.81 34.48
N SER A 408 -45.89 33.93 33.85
CA SER A 408 -45.46 32.76 33.10
C SER A 408 -45.11 33.12 31.66
N GLN A 409 -43.98 32.64 31.11
CA GLN A 409 -43.89 32.23 29.71
C GLN A 409 -42.61 31.42 29.39
N GLN A 410 -42.75 30.60 28.35
CA GLN A 410 -41.95 29.45 27.94
C GLN A 410 -40.63 29.83 27.25
N TYR A 411 -39.67 28.90 27.31
CA TYR A 411 -38.44 28.91 26.54
C TYR A 411 -38.70 28.51 25.07
N THR A 412 -38.20 29.32 24.14
CA THR A 412 -37.99 28.98 22.72
C THR A 412 -36.47 28.95 22.42
N PRO A 413 -35.99 28.10 21.49
CA PRO A 413 -34.60 28.05 21.07
C PRO A 413 -34.31 29.05 19.94
N SER A 414 -33.14 29.69 19.97
CA SER A 414 -32.70 30.69 19.01
C SER A 414 -31.87 30.09 17.86
N THR A 415 -32.32 30.34 16.64
CA THR A 415 -31.55 30.28 15.40
C THR A 415 -31.12 31.69 15.00
N LEU A 416 -29.87 31.86 14.55
CA LEU A 416 -29.38 33.10 13.95
C LEU A 416 -28.84 32.78 12.56
N SER A 417 -29.47 33.41 11.58
CA SER A 417 -29.14 33.40 10.16
C SER A 417 -28.30 34.64 9.83
N TYR A 418 -27.35 34.49 8.91
CA TYR A 418 -26.78 35.61 8.17
C TYR A 418 -26.82 35.31 6.67
N GLN A 419 -27.37 36.27 5.93
CA GLN A 419 -27.72 36.23 4.52
C GLN A 419 -26.49 36.37 3.62
N PHE A 420 -26.44 35.60 2.53
CA PHE A 420 -25.63 35.92 1.35
C PHE A 420 -26.54 36.50 0.27
N THR A 421 -26.11 37.63 -0.29
CA THR A 421 -26.73 38.33 -1.42
C THR A 421 -26.21 37.76 -2.74
N ASN A 422 -27.13 37.38 -3.62
CA ASN A 422 -26.85 37.08 -5.02
C ASN A 422 -26.86 38.39 -5.83
N GLN A 423 -25.80 38.67 -6.58
CA GLN A 423 -25.84 39.58 -7.72
C GLN A 423 -25.40 38.86 -8.99
N HIS A 424 -26.33 38.84 -9.94
CA HIS A 424 -26.14 38.47 -11.34
C HIS A 424 -25.11 39.37 -12.02
N LYS A 425 -24.23 38.79 -12.84
CA LYS A 425 -23.78 39.40 -14.09
C LYS A 425 -23.74 38.37 -15.22
N GLN A 426 -24.49 38.70 -16.25
CA GLN A 426 -24.61 38.03 -17.54
C GLN A 426 -23.29 38.08 -18.32
N PHE A 427 -22.96 37.01 -19.04
CA PHE A 427 -22.38 37.10 -20.38
C PHE A 427 -22.99 36.02 -21.28
N THR A 428 -23.37 36.47 -22.48
CA THR A 428 -24.20 35.82 -23.50
C THR A 428 -23.41 34.79 -24.31
N PRO A 429 -24.04 33.72 -24.84
CA PRO A 429 -23.40 32.74 -25.73
C PRO A 429 -23.54 33.12 -27.21
N GLN A 430 -22.59 32.70 -28.04
CA GLN A 430 -22.79 32.59 -29.50
C GLN A 430 -22.80 31.12 -29.94
N GLN A 431 -23.87 30.78 -30.65
CA GLN A 431 -24.15 29.51 -31.31
C GLN A 431 -23.35 29.38 -32.63
N ASN A 432 -23.03 28.14 -33.07
CA ASN A 432 -23.84 27.42 -34.08
C ASN A 432 -23.17 26.16 -34.68
N ILE A 433 -23.98 25.07 -34.75
CA ILE A 433 -24.17 24.11 -35.87
C ILE A 433 -23.03 23.08 -36.10
N SER A 434 -23.22 21.75 -36.22
CA SER A 434 -24.39 20.85 -36.39
C SER A 434 -24.02 19.38 -36.15
N ASP A 435 -24.95 18.64 -35.57
CA ASP A 435 -25.40 17.25 -35.83
C ASP A 435 -24.52 16.27 -36.62
N ASN A 436 -24.27 15.09 -36.01
CA ASN A 436 -24.87 13.84 -36.51
C ASN A 436 -24.80 12.68 -35.50
N ASN A 437 -25.97 12.13 -35.23
CA ASN A 437 -26.26 10.94 -34.42
C ASN A 437 -25.62 9.65 -34.97
N LYS A 438 -25.22 8.75 -34.08
CA LYS A 438 -25.51 7.31 -34.19
C LYS A 438 -25.55 6.65 -32.80
N GLN A 439 -26.74 6.16 -32.47
CA GLN A 439 -27.08 5.35 -31.30
C GLN A 439 -26.35 4.01 -31.31
N PHE A 440 -25.90 3.55 -30.14
CA PHE A 440 -25.91 2.13 -29.79
C PHE A 440 -26.52 1.98 -28.39
N THR A 441 -27.53 1.13 -28.32
CA THR A 441 -28.40 0.84 -27.18
C THR A 441 -27.68 0.03 -26.10
N SER A 442 -27.63 0.54 -24.87
CA SER A 442 -27.29 -0.22 -23.67
C SER A 442 -28.57 -0.68 -22.97
N HIS A 443 -28.67 -1.98 -22.68
CA HIS A 443 -29.72 -2.54 -21.84
C HIS A 443 -29.53 -2.09 -20.39
N GLN A 444 -30.56 -1.48 -19.81
CA GLN A 444 -30.72 -1.25 -18.37
C GLN A 444 -31.44 -2.44 -17.72
N ASN A 445 -30.91 -2.91 -16.59
CA ASN A 445 -31.56 -3.01 -15.27
C ASN A 445 -31.03 -4.22 -14.49
N ILE A 446 -30.31 -3.95 -13.39
CA ILE A 446 -30.55 -4.47 -12.03
C ILE A 446 -29.99 -3.42 -11.05
N SER A 447 -30.76 -3.20 -10.00
CA SER A 447 -30.82 -2.10 -9.05
C SER A 447 -29.70 -2.01 -7.99
N ASP A 448 -29.34 -0.76 -7.68
CA ASP A 448 -29.10 -0.18 -6.35
C ASP A 448 -28.15 -0.91 -5.38
N ASN A 449 -26.82 -0.70 -5.55
CA ASN A 449 -25.83 -0.58 -4.45
C ASN A 449 -24.36 -0.29 -4.90
N ASN A 450 -24.11 0.47 -5.98
CA ASN A 450 -22.77 0.52 -6.62
C ASN A 450 -21.97 1.83 -6.52
N ASN A 451 -22.29 2.75 -5.61
CA ASN A 451 -21.51 4.01 -5.53
C ASN A 451 -20.11 3.87 -4.91
N LEU A 452 -19.70 2.68 -4.44
CA LEU A 452 -18.34 2.42 -3.93
C LEU A 452 -17.46 1.61 -4.91
N THR A 453 -18.05 1.04 -5.97
CA THR A 453 -17.34 0.11 -6.86
C THR A 453 -16.78 0.75 -8.12
N GLU A 454 -17.27 1.92 -8.55
CA GLU A 454 -16.76 2.58 -9.76
C GLU A 454 -15.39 3.24 -9.57
N GLU A 455 -15.15 3.91 -8.43
CA GLU A 455 -13.90 4.66 -8.18
C GLU A 455 -12.66 3.76 -7.91
N TYR A 456 -12.87 2.48 -7.60
CA TYR A 456 -11.81 1.56 -7.16
C TYR A 456 -11.67 0.29 -8.00
N SER A 457 -12.46 0.15 -9.07
CA SER A 457 -12.43 -1.01 -9.98
C SER A 457 -11.03 -1.30 -10.55
N ASP A 458 -10.19 -0.27 -10.69
CA ASP A 458 -8.82 -0.35 -11.22
C ASP A 458 -7.82 -1.15 -10.36
N TYR A 459 -8.11 -1.29 -9.07
CA TYR A 459 -7.28 -2.04 -8.10
C TYR A 459 -7.78 -3.47 -7.88
N ILE A 460 -8.99 -3.78 -8.35
CA ILE A 460 -9.62 -5.09 -8.17
C ILE A 460 -9.65 -5.83 -9.52
N LEU A 461 -8.72 -6.77 -9.70
CA LEU A 461 -8.69 -7.58 -10.92
C LEU A 461 -9.85 -8.58 -10.93
N GLN A 462 -10.80 -8.41 -11.86
CA GLN A 462 -11.81 -9.40 -12.20
C GLN A 462 -11.20 -10.48 -13.10
N ILE A 463 -11.52 -11.75 -12.85
CA ILE A 463 -11.11 -12.84 -13.73
C ILE A 463 -12.10 -12.91 -14.92
N PRO A 464 -11.64 -12.96 -16.19
CA PRO A 464 -12.50 -13.18 -17.34
C PRO A 464 -13.25 -14.51 -17.24
N SER A 465 -14.51 -14.55 -17.66
CA SER A 465 -15.28 -15.80 -17.71
C SER A 465 -14.66 -16.78 -18.72
N ASP A 466 -14.82 -18.09 -18.53
CA ASP A 466 -14.22 -19.14 -19.37
C ASP A 466 -14.57 -19.05 -20.89
N ALA A 467 -15.49 -18.17 -21.27
CA ALA A 467 -15.85 -17.88 -22.66
C ALA A 467 -14.83 -17.01 -23.42
N ASP A 468 -13.91 -16.31 -22.73
CA ASP A 468 -12.96 -15.35 -23.36
C ASP A 468 -11.56 -15.95 -23.66
N ARG A 469 -11.41 -17.28 -23.55
CA ARG A 469 -10.10 -17.98 -23.61
C ARG A 469 -9.42 -18.08 -24.98
N TYR A 470 -9.89 -17.39 -26.02
CA TYR A 470 -9.24 -17.45 -27.34
C TYR A 470 -9.21 -16.08 -28.05
N PRO A 471 -8.07 -15.38 -28.07
CA PRO A 471 -7.83 -14.36 -29.09
C PRO A 471 -7.41 -15.05 -30.39
N ASN A 472 -8.27 -14.99 -31.40
CA ASN A 472 -7.89 -15.26 -32.79
C ASN A 472 -6.76 -14.31 -33.20
N HIS A 473 -5.59 -14.84 -33.54
CA HIS A 473 -4.53 -14.08 -34.21
C HIS A 473 -5.02 -13.56 -35.58
N PRO A 474 -4.89 -12.25 -35.89
CA PRO A 474 -4.95 -11.80 -37.27
C PRO A 474 -3.53 -11.87 -37.86
N SER A 475 -3.32 -12.80 -38.77
CA SER A 475 -2.13 -12.84 -39.63
C SER A 475 -2.16 -11.68 -40.63
N ASN A 476 -1.17 -10.79 -40.54
CA ASN A 476 -0.88 -9.77 -41.53
C ASN A 476 -0.59 -10.42 -42.90
N HIS A 477 -1.42 -10.13 -43.90
CA HIS A 477 -1.10 -10.39 -45.31
C HIS A 477 -0.59 -9.12 -45.97
N TYR A 478 0.69 -9.13 -46.35
CA TYR A 478 1.27 -8.22 -47.33
C TYR A 478 0.90 -8.67 -48.75
N LEU A 479 0.64 -7.67 -49.60
CA LEU A 479 0.32 -7.76 -51.01
C LEU A 479 1.51 -8.31 -51.83
N GLY A 480 1.25 -9.24 -52.76
CA GLY A 480 2.23 -9.70 -53.74
C GLY A 480 1.55 -10.29 -54.97
N SER A 481 1.75 -9.64 -56.12
CA SER A 481 1.22 -9.98 -57.44
C SER A 481 1.85 -11.23 -58.06
N GLY A 482 1.09 -11.96 -58.88
CA GLY A 482 1.64 -12.58 -60.11
C GLY A 482 1.39 -14.08 -60.33
N THR A 483 0.70 -14.35 -61.44
CA THR A 483 0.85 -15.48 -62.39
C THR A 483 0.47 -16.91 -61.99
N GLU A 484 -0.68 -17.33 -62.54
CA GLU A 484 -0.93 -18.51 -63.39
C GLU A 484 -0.22 -19.86 -63.18
N THR A 485 -1.09 -20.89 -63.14
CA THR A 485 -1.05 -22.22 -63.79
C THR A 485 -0.77 -23.52 -62.99
N HIS A 486 -1.72 -24.44 -63.19
CA HIS A 486 -1.66 -25.90 -63.24
C HIS A 486 -1.48 -26.77 -61.98
N SER A 487 -2.58 -27.45 -61.67
CA SER A 487 -2.73 -28.75 -60.98
C SER A 487 -1.71 -29.81 -61.43
N GLN A 488 -1.02 -30.43 -60.46
CA GLN A 488 -0.76 -31.88 -60.42
C GLN A 488 -0.53 -32.38 -58.98
N ARG A 489 -1.07 -33.58 -58.74
CA ARG A 489 -1.04 -34.42 -57.53
C ARG A 489 0.30 -35.18 -57.42
N SER A 490 0.89 -35.30 -56.24
CA SER A 490 1.92 -36.31 -55.94
C SER A 490 1.86 -36.76 -54.48
N GLU A 491 1.73 -38.07 -54.31
CA GLU A 491 1.73 -38.80 -53.04
C GLU A 491 3.16 -39.00 -52.50
N SER A 492 3.29 -39.15 -51.18
CA SER A 492 4.56 -39.29 -50.44
C SER A 492 5.15 -40.71 -50.53
N PRO A 493 6.49 -40.88 -50.50
CA PRO A 493 7.13 -42.19 -50.53
C PRO A 493 7.21 -42.89 -49.14
N PRO A 494 7.28 -44.24 -49.08
CA PRO A 494 7.29 -45.01 -47.82
C PRO A 494 8.68 -45.14 -47.18
N LEU A 495 8.69 -45.35 -45.85
CA LEU A 495 9.87 -45.48 -44.97
C LEU A 495 10.68 -46.77 -45.18
N PRO A 496 12.02 -46.75 -44.94
CA PRO A 496 12.89 -47.91 -45.09
C PRO A 496 12.85 -48.88 -43.87
N PRO A 497 13.16 -50.18 -44.08
CA PRO A 497 13.10 -51.22 -43.04
C PRO A 497 14.33 -51.26 -42.10
N PRO A 498 14.18 -51.83 -40.88
CA PRO A 498 15.21 -51.84 -39.84
C PRO A 498 16.34 -52.87 -40.07
N PRO A 499 17.55 -52.63 -39.49
CA PRO A 499 18.72 -53.49 -39.70
C PRO A 499 18.69 -54.81 -38.89
N PRO A 500 19.37 -55.87 -39.38
CA PRO A 500 19.40 -57.19 -38.73
C PRO A 500 20.38 -57.26 -37.54
N PRO A 501 20.14 -58.19 -36.58
CA PRO A 501 20.92 -58.28 -35.34
C PRO A 501 22.32 -58.90 -35.54
N PRO A 502 23.28 -58.57 -34.65
CA PRO A 502 24.67 -59.01 -34.77
C PRO A 502 24.84 -60.50 -34.45
N LYS A 503 25.68 -61.20 -35.22
CA LYS A 503 26.16 -62.55 -34.90
C LYS A 503 27.50 -62.44 -34.15
N SER A 504 27.59 -63.12 -33.02
CA SER A 504 28.79 -63.36 -32.21
C SER A 504 29.49 -64.67 -32.60
N PRO A 505 30.71 -64.96 -32.12
CA PRO A 505 31.87 -64.11 -31.87
C PRO A 505 32.84 -64.06 -33.06
#